data_AF-A0A849QIY8-F1
#
_entry.id   AF-A0A849QIY8-F1
#
_cell.length_a   1.000
_cell.length_b   1.000
_cell.length_c   1.000
_cell.angle_alpha   90.00
_cell.angle_beta   90.00
_cell.angle_gamma   90.00
#
_symmetry.space_group_name_H-M   'P 1'
#
loop_
_entity.id
_entity.type
_entity.pdbx_description
1 polymer ?
#
loop_
_entity_poly.entity_id
_entity_poly.type
_entity_poly.pdbx_seq_one_letter_code
_entity_poly.pdbx_strand_id
1 'polypeptide(L)'
;MDPEILECYLEAGRIASSVREQTLNTVEEGERLLDTAEYAEELTRQMGGEAAFPCNISINEIASHYTPLKGDRKFASKDLVKIDIGV
;
A
#
# COMPACT_ATOMS: atom_id res chain seq x y z
N MET A 1 -13.19 23.17 9.38
CA MET A 1 -11.82 22.65 9.49
C MET A 1 -10.89 23.82 9.23
N ASP A 2 -9.80 23.94 9.97
CA ASP A 2 -8.77 24.94 9.68
C ASP A 2 -8.26 24.76 8.23
N PRO A 3 -8.07 25.83 7.43
CA PRO A 3 -7.61 25.71 6.04
C PRO A 3 -6.29 24.96 5.89
N GLU A 4 -5.35 25.12 6.82
CA GLU A 4 -4.06 24.41 6.78
C GLU A 4 -4.26 22.92 7.03
N ILE A 5 -5.10 22.56 8.00
CA ILE A 5 -5.46 21.16 8.28
C ILE A 5 -6.14 20.53 7.06
N LEU A 6 -7.04 21.26 6.39
CA LEU A 6 -7.70 20.76 5.19
C LEU A 6 -6.70 20.48 4.06
N GLU A 7 -5.73 21.38 3.83
CA GLU A 7 -4.73 21.17 2.79
C GLU A 7 -3.84 19.95 3.10
N CYS A 8 -3.47 19.71 4.37
CA CYS A 8 -2.74 18.51 4.75
C CYS A 8 -3.50 17.22 4.40
N TYR A 9 -4.81 17.15 4.68
CA TYR A 9 -5.63 15.99 4.31
C TYR A 9 -5.75 15.82 2.80
N LEU A 10 -5.88 16.92 2.05
CA LEU A 10 -5.96 16.88 0.59
C LEU A 10 -4.65 16.37 -0.01
N GLU A 11 -3.51 16.84 0.49
CA GLU A 11 -2.20 16.38 0.02
C GLU A 11 -1.96 14.90 0.33
N ALA A 12 -2.22 14.46 1.56
CA ALA A 12 -2.14 13.04 1.93
C ALA A 12 -3.04 12.17 1.04
N GLY A 13 -4.26 12.63 0.75
CA GLY A 13 -5.18 11.95 -0.16
C GLY A 13 -4.69 11.87 -1.61
N ARG A 14 -4.02 12.92 -2.12
CA ARG A 14 -3.40 12.91 -3.45
C ARG A 14 -2.29 11.86 -3.51
N ILE A 15 -1.38 11.86 -2.53
CA ILE A 15 -0.28 10.89 -2.44
C ILE A 15 -0.85 9.47 -2.35
N ALA A 16 -1.76 9.20 -1.41
CA ALA A 16 -2.35 7.88 -1.22
C ALA A 16 -3.03 7.35 -2.51
N SER A 17 -3.73 8.21 -3.26
CA SER A 17 -4.35 7.83 -4.53
C SER A 17 -3.31 7.41 -5.57
N SER A 18 -2.23 8.20 -5.72
CA SER A 18 -1.16 7.90 -6.67
C SER A 18 -0.37 6.64 -6.29
N VAL A 19 -0.05 6.48 -5.01
CA VAL A 19 0.66 5.29 -4.51
C VAL A 19 -0.19 4.03 -4.74
N ARG A 20 -1.50 4.09 -4.44
CA ARG A 20 -2.43 2.98 -4.68
C ARG A 20 -2.42 2.56 -6.15
N GLU A 21 -2.54 3.50 -7.08
CA GLU A 21 -2.58 3.20 -8.51
C GLU A 21 -1.26 2.58 -9.01
N GLN A 22 -0.11 3.10 -8.57
CA GLN A 22 1.18 2.59 -9.00
C GLN A 22 1.49 1.21 -8.40
N THR A 23 1.14 0.99 -7.13
CA THR A 23 1.38 -0.26 -6.41
C THR A 23 0.70 -1.46 -7.08
N LEU A 24 -0.46 -1.25 -7.71
CA LEU A 24 -1.18 -2.32 -8.44
C LEU A 24 -0.31 -2.98 -9.53
N ASN A 25 0.64 -2.26 -10.13
CA ASN A 25 1.52 -2.81 -11.17
C ASN A 25 2.58 -3.77 -10.62
N THR A 26 2.72 -3.88 -9.31
CA THR A 26 3.65 -4.83 -8.66
C THR A 26 2.95 -6.12 -8.24
N VAL A 27 1.62 -6.19 -8.37
CA VAL A 27 0.82 -7.35 -7.97
C VAL A 27 0.76 -8.35 -9.13
N GLU A 28 1.84 -9.10 -9.30
CA GLU A 28 1.96 -10.11 -10.35
C GLU A 28 2.28 -11.50 -9.78
N GLU A 29 1.84 -12.55 -10.46
CA GLU A 29 2.09 -13.93 -10.04
C GLU A 29 3.59 -14.20 -9.89
N GLY A 30 3.99 -14.73 -8.74
CA GLY A 30 5.40 -15.01 -8.43
C GLY A 30 6.17 -13.86 -7.80
N GLU A 31 5.61 -12.64 -7.77
CA GLU A 31 6.19 -11.52 -7.02
C GLU A 31 5.98 -11.69 -5.50
N ARG A 32 6.90 -11.14 -4.71
CA ARG A 32 6.82 -11.23 -3.25
C ARG A 32 5.91 -10.15 -2.70
N LEU A 33 5.08 -10.51 -1.72
CA LEU A 33 4.21 -9.56 -1.03
C LEU A 33 5.03 -8.44 -0.37
N LEU A 34 6.18 -8.80 0.21
CA LEU A 34 7.07 -7.84 0.86
C LEU A 34 7.58 -6.78 -0.11
N ASP A 35 7.99 -7.18 -1.32
CA ASP A 35 8.54 -6.25 -2.31
C ASP A 35 7.47 -5.23 -2.76
N THR A 36 6.20 -5.66 -2.89
CA THR A 36 5.05 -4.76 -3.12
C THR A 36 4.78 -3.81 -1.96
N ALA A 37 4.83 -4.30 -0.71
CA ALA A 37 4.60 -3.47 0.47
C ALA A 37 5.71 -2.40 0.63
N GLU A 38 6.98 -2.80 0.47
CA GLU A 38 8.13 -1.90 0.51
C GLU A 38 8.07 -0.88 -0.63
N TYR A 39 7.67 -1.28 -1.83
CA TYR A 39 7.46 -0.36 -2.96
C TYR A 39 6.43 0.72 -2.63
N ALA A 40 5.28 0.34 -2.06
CA ALA A 40 4.23 1.30 -1.71
C ALA A 40 4.71 2.32 -0.66
N GLU A 41 5.35 1.85 0.41
CA GLU A 41 5.85 2.73 1.48
C GLU A 41 7.00 3.63 1.00
N GLU A 42 7.88 3.10 0.14
CA GLU A 42 8.97 3.88 -0.44
C GLU A 42 8.47 4.95 -1.41
N LEU A 43 7.48 4.62 -2.24
CA LEU A 43 6.85 5.59 -3.13
C LEU A 43 6.16 6.70 -2.32
N THR A 44 5.48 6.37 -1.23
CA THR A 44 4.92 7.37 -0.29
C THR A 44 5.99 8.33 0.20
N ARG A 45 7.13 7.81 0.67
CA ARG A 45 8.27 8.64 1.12
C ARG A 45 8.86 9.51 0.01
N GLN A 46 9.00 8.97 -1.20
CA GLN A 46 9.50 9.72 -2.37
C GLN A 46 8.58 10.86 -2.78
N MET A 47 7.27 10.72 -2.55
CA MET A 47 6.28 11.78 -2.78
C MET A 47 6.19 12.79 -1.63
N GLY A 48 7.00 12.64 -0.58
CA GLY A 48 7.06 13.56 0.56
C GLY A 48 6.03 13.27 1.66
N GLY A 49 5.33 12.14 1.58
CA GLY A 49 4.48 11.63 2.66
C GLY A 49 5.22 10.68 3.60
N GLU A 50 4.53 10.21 4.62
CA GLU A 50 4.98 9.10 5.48
C GLU A 50 3.86 8.08 5.61
N ALA A 51 4.18 6.82 5.88
CA ALA A 51 3.14 5.81 6.06
C ALA A 51 2.38 6.06 7.36
N ALA A 52 1.08 6.35 7.28
CA ALA A 52 0.22 6.50 8.46
C ALA A 52 0.02 5.17 9.20
N PHE A 53 0.07 4.06 8.46
CA PHE A 53 0.15 2.69 8.94
C PHE A 53 0.91 1.84 7.91
N PRO A 54 1.49 0.69 8.31
CA PRO A 54 2.23 -0.17 7.38
C PRO A 54 1.35 -0.64 6.22
N CYS A 55 1.89 -0.79 5.02
CA CYS A 55 1.13 -1.31 3.89
C CYS A 55 0.57 -2.70 4.23
N ASN A 56 -0.73 -2.91 4.01
CA ASN A 56 -1.36 -4.21 4.25
C ASN A 56 -1.70 -4.89 2.93
N ILE A 57 -1.39 -6.18 2.84
CA ILE A 57 -1.71 -7.03 1.68
C ILE A 57 -2.44 -8.26 2.20
N SER A 58 -3.78 -8.22 2.15
CA SER A 58 -4.63 -9.33 2.57
C SER A 58 -5.08 -10.14 1.36
N ILE A 59 -4.93 -11.46 1.42
CA ILE A 59 -5.20 -12.38 0.30
C ILE A 59 -6.36 -13.32 0.64
N ASN A 60 -7.26 -13.51 -0.31
CA ASN A 60 -8.39 -14.44 -0.22
C ASN A 60 -9.24 -14.22 1.05
N GLU A 61 -9.30 -15.21 1.95
CA GLU A 61 -10.09 -15.20 3.19
C GLU A 61 -9.58 -14.23 4.27
N ILE A 62 -8.35 -13.73 4.15
CA ILE A 62 -7.79 -12.76 5.11
C ILE A 62 -8.56 -11.45 4.98
N ALA A 63 -9.20 -10.99 6.05
CA ALA A 63 -10.06 -9.83 6.01
C ALA A 63 -9.29 -8.50 5.83
N SER A 64 -8.33 -8.20 6.71
CA SER A 64 -7.54 -6.97 6.71
C SER A 64 -6.27 -7.10 7.58
N HIS A 65 -5.47 -6.03 7.61
CA HIS A 65 -4.36 -5.81 8.56
C HIS A 65 -3.18 -6.79 8.47
N TYR A 66 -3.04 -7.51 7.36
CA TYR A 66 -1.87 -8.33 7.14
C TYR A 66 -0.73 -7.50 6.53
N THR A 67 0.32 -7.23 7.31
CA THR A 67 1.57 -6.65 6.80
C THR A 67 2.55 -7.78 6.46
N PRO A 68 3.05 -7.84 5.20
CA PRO A 68 3.99 -8.87 4.80
C PRO A 68 5.29 -8.90 5.62
N LEU A 69 5.84 -10.09 5.80
CA LEU A 69 7.12 -10.34 6.47
C LEU A 69 8.09 -11.06 5.53
N LYS A 70 9.38 -11.01 5.90
CA LYS A 70 10.41 -11.76 5.18
C LYS A 70 10.13 -13.25 5.24
N GLY A 71 10.09 -13.90 4.08
CA GLY A 71 9.83 -15.33 3.95
C GLY A 71 8.37 -15.68 3.70
N ASP A 72 7.49 -14.68 3.60
CA ASP A 72 6.11 -14.88 3.19
C ASP A 72 5.98 -15.50 1.79
N ARG A 73 4.78 -16.03 1.53
CA ARG A 73 4.42 -16.55 0.21
C ARG A 73 4.55 -15.46 -0.86
N LYS A 74 4.55 -15.90 -2.11
CA LYS A 74 4.39 -15.04 -3.29
C LYS A 74 2.91 -14.94 -3.69
N PHE A 75 2.57 -13.94 -4.50
CA PHE A 75 1.28 -13.91 -5.19
C PHE A 75 1.12 -15.15 -6.07
N ALA A 76 -0.10 -15.67 -6.15
CA ALA A 76 -0.46 -16.78 -7.01
C ALA A 76 -1.58 -16.39 -7.98
N SER A 77 -1.68 -17.13 -9.09
CA SER A 77 -2.80 -16.99 -10.01
C SER A 77 -4.14 -17.08 -9.28
N LYS A 78 -5.07 -16.17 -9.61
CA LYS A 78 -6.44 -16.08 -9.06
C LYS A 78 -6.54 -15.67 -7.59
N ASP A 79 -5.47 -15.20 -6.96
CA ASP A 79 -5.57 -14.58 -5.64
C ASP A 79 -6.49 -13.34 -5.69
N LEU A 80 -7.41 -13.22 -4.74
CA LEU A 80 -8.13 -11.99 -4.46
C LEU A 80 -7.31 -11.13 -3.49
N VAL A 81 -6.58 -10.17 -4.04
CA VAL A 81 -5.67 -9.29 -3.29
C VAL A 81 -6.39 -8.02 -2.84
N LYS A 82 -6.17 -7.63 -1.58
CA LYS A 82 -6.65 -6.37 -1.00
C LYS A 82 -5.44 -5.62 -0.49
N ILE A 83 -5.18 -4.44 -1.06
CA ILE A 83 -4.09 -3.55 -0.66
C ILE A 83 -4.68 -2.38 0.11
N ASP A 84 -4.14 -2.14 1.30
CA ASP A 84 -4.51 -1.00 2.16
C ASP A 84 -3.28 -0.13 2.42
N ILE A 85 -3.42 1.17 2.17
CA ILE A 85 -2.34 2.16 2.20
C ILE A 85 -2.86 3.41 2.90
N GLY A 86 -2.06 3.96 3.82
CA GLY A 86 -2.32 5.22 4.48
C GLY A 86 -1.12 6.14 4.41
N VAL A 87 -1.40 7.44 4.23
CA VAL A 87 -0.44 8.55 4.21
C VAL A 87 -0.90 9.61 5.21
#